data_AF-U6L8Y9-F1
#
_entry.id   AF-U6L8Y9-F1
#
_cell.length_a   1.000
_cell.length_b   1.000
_cell.length_c   1.000
_cell.angle_alpha   90.00
_cell.angle_beta   90.00
_cell.angle_gamma   90.00
#
_symmetry.space_group_name_H-M   'P 1'
#
loop_
_entity.id
_entity.type
_entity.pdbx_description
1 polymer ?
#
loop_
_entity_poly.entity_id
_entity_poly.type
_entity_poly.pdbx_seq_one_letter_code
_entity_poly.pdbx_strand_id
1 'polypeptide(L)'
;MAPPSRFSFALASALLTASAKTSGTAGSSGTPPYTVTLGEEPVCLSDINDARAAAGLEHFATPSDGDGKGMWPQITNTEANDKSWYPVCEALIKADGKEQRSESDAVNSFKTGTYAYMALPTADADCATAVEHWKAAFSNFTTTPPSKTQGSELYSKQQNISFVAMYNPTTSATADCRVVTCAKAATSRSQTESKTGHALLCTTTPDAFTDGTTPPFTEDQWSKITASLTGSSSVVAPSLLVFAAAAFGLAAL
;
A
#
# COMPACT_ATOMS: atom_id res chain seq x y z
N MET A 1 -18.55 15.06 -87.69
CA MET A 1 -18.51 16.55 -87.73
C MET A 1 -19.02 17.04 -86.37
N ALA A 2 -18.26 17.92 -85.70
CA ALA A 2 -18.27 18.34 -84.28
C ALA A 2 -19.53 19.12 -83.79
N PRO A 3 -19.61 19.67 -82.53
CA PRO A 3 -18.78 19.59 -81.31
C PRO A 3 -19.59 19.31 -79.99
N PRO A 4 -18.95 19.30 -78.78
CA PRO A 4 -19.54 18.84 -77.52
C PRO A 4 -20.12 19.96 -76.63
N SER A 5 -20.97 19.60 -75.66
CA SER A 5 -21.38 20.50 -74.56
C SER A 5 -21.20 19.82 -73.20
N ARG A 6 -20.54 20.56 -72.30
CA ARG A 6 -20.26 20.18 -70.90
C ARG A 6 -21.42 20.66 -70.03
N PHE A 7 -21.92 19.81 -69.14
CA PHE A 7 -22.70 20.26 -67.98
C PHE A 7 -22.14 19.65 -66.70
N SER A 8 -21.54 20.51 -65.88
CA SER A 8 -21.19 20.25 -64.49
C SER A 8 -22.46 20.14 -63.67
N PHE A 9 -22.59 19.07 -62.88
CA PHE A 9 -23.57 19.00 -61.79
C PHE A 9 -22.82 18.99 -60.46
N ALA A 10 -23.06 20.03 -59.66
CA ALA A 10 -22.52 20.20 -58.32
C ALA A 10 -23.26 19.28 -57.32
N LEU A 11 -22.49 18.63 -56.45
CA LEU A 11 -22.99 17.92 -55.27
C LEU A 11 -23.59 18.91 -54.27
N ALA A 12 -24.85 18.71 -53.87
CA ALA A 12 -25.43 19.35 -52.70
C ALA A 12 -25.68 18.27 -51.64
N SER A 13 -24.74 18.13 -50.71
CA SER A 13 -24.90 17.33 -49.50
C SER A 13 -25.83 18.08 -48.52
N ALA A 14 -26.99 17.52 -48.24
CA ALA A 14 -27.89 18.02 -47.20
C ALA A 14 -27.33 17.66 -45.81
N LEU A 15 -26.84 18.66 -45.08
CA LEU A 15 -26.52 18.56 -43.65
C LEU A 15 -27.80 18.73 -42.83
N LEU A 16 -28.30 17.65 -42.21
CA LEU A 16 -29.30 17.74 -41.15
C LEU A 16 -28.61 18.17 -39.84
N THR A 17 -28.77 19.43 -39.45
CA THR A 17 -28.47 19.87 -38.08
C THR A 17 -29.68 19.58 -37.18
N ALA A 18 -29.58 18.55 -36.35
CA ALA A 18 -30.52 18.32 -35.26
C ALA A 18 -30.17 19.24 -34.08
N SER A 19 -30.95 20.31 -33.89
CA SER A 19 -30.86 21.16 -32.71
C SER A 19 -31.60 20.51 -31.54
N ALA A 20 -30.87 19.85 -30.64
CA ALA A 20 -31.42 19.41 -29.37
C ALA A 20 -31.47 20.60 -28.40
N LYS A 21 -32.70 20.98 -28.00
CA LYS A 21 -32.96 21.92 -26.90
C LYS A 21 -32.44 21.32 -25.59
N THR A 22 -31.39 21.92 -25.02
CA THR A 22 -31.01 21.70 -23.63
C THR A 22 -31.98 22.45 -22.73
N SER A 23 -33.03 21.76 -22.29
CA SER A 23 -33.73 22.13 -21.06
C SER A 23 -32.90 21.66 -19.88
N GLY A 24 -32.56 22.59 -18.98
CA GLY A 24 -31.83 22.29 -17.77
C GLY A 24 -32.60 21.32 -16.87
N THR A 25 -31.91 20.27 -16.43
CA THR A 25 -31.79 19.76 -15.06
C THR A 25 -31.13 18.39 -15.21
N ALA A 26 -29.82 18.32 -15.02
CA ALA A 26 -29.10 17.06 -14.93
C ALA A 26 -28.10 17.19 -13.79
N GLY A 27 -28.33 16.41 -12.73
CA GLY A 27 -27.34 16.20 -11.69
C GLY A 27 -26.04 15.72 -12.32
N SER A 28 -24.94 16.32 -11.90
CA SER A 28 -23.59 16.00 -12.37
C SER A 28 -23.21 14.56 -12.01
N SER A 29 -23.64 13.61 -12.82
CA SER A 29 -23.15 12.23 -12.82
C SER A 29 -21.97 12.15 -13.78
N GLY A 30 -20.84 12.73 -13.36
CA GLY A 30 -19.59 12.64 -14.10
C GLY A 30 -18.95 11.25 -13.94
N THR A 31 -18.26 10.77 -14.98
CA THR A 31 -17.38 9.61 -14.90
C THR A 31 -16.28 9.86 -13.86
N PRO A 32 -15.90 8.87 -13.02
CA PRO A 32 -14.80 9.03 -12.08
C PRO A 32 -13.49 9.37 -12.82
N PRO A 33 -12.60 10.18 -12.21
CA PRO A 33 -11.33 10.58 -12.83
C PRO A 33 -10.32 9.43 -12.91
N TYR A 34 -10.53 8.34 -12.17
CA TYR A 34 -9.67 7.17 -12.15
C TYR A 34 -10.48 5.88 -12.37
N THR A 35 -9.85 4.91 -13.02
CA THR A 35 -10.27 3.50 -13.02
C THR A 35 -9.32 2.72 -12.12
N VAL A 36 -9.87 1.94 -11.20
CA VAL A 36 -9.12 1.11 -10.24
C VAL A 36 -9.30 -0.36 -10.58
N THR A 37 -8.22 -1.12 -10.52
CA THR A 37 -8.23 -2.59 -10.58
C THR A 37 -7.42 -3.13 -9.40
N LEU A 38 -7.95 -4.14 -8.73
CA LEU A 38 -7.27 -4.86 -7.64
C LEU A 38 -7.00 -6.29 -8.11
N GLY A 39 -5.78 -6.79 -7.89
CA GLY A 39 -5.41 -8.15 -8.23
C GLY A 39 -6.29 -9.19 -7.51
N GLU A 40 -6.70 -10.23 -8.25
CA GLU A 40 -7.59 -11.29 -7.73
C GLU A 40 -6.88 -12.29 -6.83
N GLU A 41 -5.56 -12.39 -6.91
CA GLU A 41 -4.75 -13.29 -6.07
C GLU A 41 -3.90 -12.50 -5.07
N PRO A 42 -3.79 -12.96 -3.81
CA PRO A 42 -2.85 -12.41 -2.85
C PRO A 42 -1.41 -12.74 -3.23
N VAL A 43 -0.50 -11.78 -3.05
CA VAL A 43 0.93 -11.91 -3.35
C VAL A 43 1.79 -11.59 -2.12
N CYS A 44 3.07 -11.93 -2.13
CA CYS A 44 4.08 -11.50 -1.14
C CYS A 44 3.90 -11.94 0.33
N LEU A 45 2.84 -12.69 0.65
CA LEU A 45 2.60 -13.15 2.02
C LEU A 45 3.75 -14.03 2.56
N SER A 46 4.39 -14.83 1.69
CA SER A 46 5.53 -15.67 2.07
C SER A 46 6.72 -14.83 2.55
N ASP A 47 7.20 -13.88 1.72
CA ASP A 47 8.35 -13.02 2.06
C ASP A 47 8.10 -12.17 3.30
N ILE A 48 6.86 -11.68 3.46
CA ILE A 48 6.44 -10.95 4.66
C ILE A 48 6.51 -11.86 5.88
N ASN A 49 6.01 -13.09 5.78
CA ASN A 49 6.04 -14.05 6.88
C ASN A 49 7.46 -14.49 7.24
N ASP A 50 8.36 -14.61 6.26
CA ASP A 50 9.78 -14.88 6.53
C ASP A 50 10.43 -13.73 7.33
N ALA A 51 10.13 -12.48 6.99
CA ALA A 51 10.60 -11.32 7.75
C ALA A 51 10.05 -11.28 9.18
N ARG A 52 8.78 -11.67 9.37
CA ARG A 52 8.13 -11.76 10.69
C ARG A 52 8.71 -12.88 11.55
N ALA A 53 8.92 -14.05 10.95
CA ALA A 53 9.52 -15.20 11.61
C ALA A 53 10.92 -14.88 12.11
N ALA A 54 11.72 -14.17 11.32
CA ALA A 54 13.04 -13.68 11.73
C ALA A 54 12.98 -12.74 12.95
N ALA A 55 11.89 -11.99 13.11
CA ALA A 55 11.62 -11.15 14.28
C ALA A 55 10.91 -11.89 15.44
N GLY A 56 10.74 -13.21 15.34
CA GLY A 56 10.05 -14.01 16.35
C GLY A 56 8.56 -13.69 16.48
N LEU A 57 7.94 -13.17 15.43
CA LEU A 57 6.50 -12.94 15.34
C LEU A 57 5.82 -14.10 14.62
N GLU A 58 4.55 -14.35 14.96
CA GLU A 58 3.72 -15.33 14.25
C GLU A 58 3.53 -14.92 12.78
N HIS A 59 3.46 -15.91 11.90
CA HIS A 59 3.06 -15.69 10.52
C HIS A 59 1.65 -15.08 10.48
N PHE A 60 1.45 -14.16 9.55
CA PHE A 60 0.11 -13.77 9.17
C PHE A 60 -0.63 -14.95 8.56
N ALA A 61 -1.87 -15.13 8.98
CA ALA A 61 -2.80 -16.01 8.30
C ALA A 61 -3.37 -15.32 7.04
N THR A 62 -3.78 -16.13 6.06
CA THR A 62 -4.68 -15.63 5.02
C THR A 62 -6.04 -15.34 5.65
N PRO A 63 -6.71 -14.23 5.30
CA PRO A 63 -8.06 -13.96 5.79
C PRO A 63 -9.00 -15.11 5.41
N SER A 64 -9.85 -15.54 6.35
CA SER A 64 -10.88 -16.54 6.05
C SER A 64 -11.98 -15.92 5.17
N ASP A 65 -12.72 -16.76 4.45
CA ASP A 65 -13.94 -16.34 3.74
C ASP A 65 -14.97 -15.79 4.74
N GLY A 66 -15.00 -14.47 4.89
CA GLY A 66 -15.77 -13.75 5.91
C GLY A 66 -14.99 -12.56 6.48
N ASP A 67 -13.69 -12.74 6.72
CA ASP A 67 -12.77 -11.70 7.20
C ASP A 67 -12.15 -10.91 6.04
N GLY A 68 -11.92 -11.56 4.90
CA GLY A 68 -11.40 -10.94 3.66
C GLY A 68 -12.45 -10.19 2.83
N LYS A 69 -13.73 -10.53 2.98
CA LYS A 69 -14.85 -9.88 2.28
C LYS A 69 -15.20 -8.56 2.97
N GLY A 70 -14.34 -7.56 2.80
CA GLY A 70 -14.53 -6.23 3.41
C GLY A 70 -13.24 -5.54 3.85
N MET A 71 -12.08 -6.20 3.72
CA MET A 71 -10.80 -5.53 4.02
C MET A 71 -10.51 -4.42 3.02
N TRP A 72 -10.90 -4.60 1.75
CA TRP A 72 -10.73 -3.60 0.71
C TRP A 72 -12.02 -2.79 0.50
N PRO A 73 -11.89 -1.46 0.29
CA PRO A 73 -13.01 -0.67 -0.20
C PRO A 73 -13.54 -1.24 -1.51
N GLN A 74 -14.85 -1.21 -1.69
CA GLN A 74 -15.47 -1.64 -2.95
C GLN A 74 -14.91 -0.80 -4.12
N ILE A 75 -14.78 -1.43 -5.28
CA ILE A 75 -14.34 -0.76 -6.49
C ILE A 75 -15.57 -0.49 -7.34
N THR A 76 -15.96 0.79 -7.44
CA THR A 76 -17.05 1.23 -8.31
C THR A 76 -16.52 2.18 -9.37
N ASN A 77 -16.09 1.64 -10.52
CA ASN A 77 -15.55 2.43 -11.63
C ASN A 77 -16.62 3.21 -12.42
N THR A 78 -17.88 3.15 -11.98
CA THR A 78 -19.04 3.74 -12.65
C THR A 78 -19.54 5.01 -11.99
N GLU A 79 -19.17 5.29 -10.73
CA GLU A 79 -19.71 6.41 -9.96
C GLU A 79 -18.59 7.31 -9.42
N ALA A 80 -18.64 8.62 -9.72
CA ALA A 80 -17.69 9.58 -9.17
C ALA A 80 -17.80 9.82 -7.64
N ASN A 81 -18.81 9.22 -7.00
CA ASN A 81 -19.13 9.42 -5.59
C ASN A 81 -18.32 8.52 -4.66
N ASP A 82 -17.82 7.37 -5.12
CA ASP A 82 -16.91 6.53 -4.34
C ASP A 82 -15.48 7.02 -4.53
N LYS A 83 -15.00 7.76 -3.54
CA LYS A 83 -13.67 8.37 -3.55
C LYS A 83 -12.66 7.60 -2.72
N SER A 84 -13.01 6.39 -2.28
CA SER A 84 -12.20 5.61 -1.34
C SER A 84 -10.79 5.34 -1.88
N TRP A 85 -10.66 5.12 -3.18
CA TRP A 85 -9.38 4.86 -3.84
C TRP A 85 -8.69 6.11 -4.41
N TYR A 86 -9.35 7.28 -4.38
CA TYR A 86 -8.82 8.47 -5.04
C TYR A 86 -7.45 8.90 -4.52
N PRO A 87 -7.20 8.97 -3.20
CA PRO A 87 -5.92 9.48 -2.78
C PRO A 87 -4.79 8.43 -2.94
N VAL A 88 -5.09 7.12 -3.01
CA VAL A 88 -4.14 6.09 -3.53
C VAL A 88 -3.81 6.35 -4.99
N CYS A 89 -4.82 6.53 -5.85
CA CYS A 89 -4.60 6.79 -7.27
C CYS A 89 -3.92 8.14 -7.53
N GLU A 90 -4.22 9.16 -6.74
CA GLU A 90 -3.57 10.46 -6.86
C GLU A 90 -2.09 10.38 -6.51
N ALA A 91 -1.73 9.63 -5.46
CA ALA A 91 -0.32 9.37 -5.11
C ALA A 91 0.41 8.63 -6.25
N LEU A 92 -0.20 7.55 -6.77
CA LEU A 92 0.37 6.75 -7.86
C LEU A 92 0.60 7.57 -9.14
N ILE A 93 -0.39 8.34 -9.58
CA ILE A 93 -0.33 9.09 -10.84
C ILE A 93 0.55 10.35 -10.74
N LYS A 94 0.75 10.88 -9.52
CA LYS A 94 1.68 11.99 -9.26
C LYS A 94 3.13 11.52 -9.12
N ALA A 95 3.37 10.28 -8.69
CA ALA A 95 4.72 9.72 -8.61
C ALA A 95 5.43 9.73 -9.98
N ASP A 96 4.69 9.62 -11.09
CA ASP A 96 5.20 9.76 -12.47
C ASP A 96 5.57 11.21 -12.88
N GLY A 97 5.32 12.20 -12.01
CA GLY A 97 5.55 13.62 -12.29
C GLY A 97 6.00 14.35 -11.04
N LYS A 98 7.26 14.13 -10.64
CA LYS A 98 8.08 14.84 -9.64
C LYS A 98 7.38 16.01 -8.93
N GLU A 99 6.52 15.73 -7.95
CA GLU A 99 6.24 16.61 -6.80
C GLU A 99 5.54 15.78 -5.71
N GLN A 100 6.29 15.50 -4.64
CA GLN A 100 5.91 14.61 -3.55
C GLN A 100 4.90 15.32 -2.63
N ARG A 101 3.62 14.98 -2.76
CA ARG A 101 2.63 15.23 -1.71
C ARG A 101 2.58 14.01 -0.78
N SER A 102 2.33 14.26 0.51
CA SER A 102 2.29 13.22 1.54
C SER A 102 1.38 12.05 1.15
N GLU A 103 1.95 10.84 1.08
CA GLU A 103 1.24 9.56 0.88
C GLU A 103 0.25 9.26 2.02
N SER A 104 0.34 9.97 3.15
CA SER A 104 -0.50 9.78 4.35
C SER A 104 -2.01 9.98 4.13
N ASP A 105 -2.41 10.80 3.15
CA ASP A 105 -3.82 11.11 2.91
C ASP A 105 -4.52 10.03 2.06
N ALA A 106 -3.74 9.13 1.44
CA ALA A 106 -4.19 8.08 0.52
C ALA A 106 -5.05 6.99 1.18
N VAL A 107 -4.84 6.73 2.48
CA VAL A 107 -5.31 5.50 3.11
C VAL A 107 -6.41 5.74 4.16
N ASN A 108 -6.79 6.99 4.43
CA ASN A 108 -7.76 7.31 5.51
C ASN A 108 -9.21 6.88 5.24
N SER A 109 -9.52 6.43 4.02
CA SER A 109 -10.82 5.85 3.62
C SER A 109 -10.93 4.35 3.89
N PHE A 110 -9.82 3.70 4.23
CA PHE A 110 -9.76 2.26 4.46
C PHE A 110 -10.11 1.96 5.91
N LYS A 111 -11.28 1.33 6.13
CA LYS A 111 -11.89 1.28 7.46
C LYS A 111 -11.34 0.21 8.42
N THR A 112 -10.50 -0.71 7.94
CA THR A 112 -10.00 -1.83 8.76
C THR A 112 -8.52 -2.06 8.56
N GLY A 113 -7.77 -2.26 9.65
CA GLY A 113 -6.38 -2.68 9.60
C GLY A 113 -5.35 -1.57 9.36
N THR A 114 -4.08 -1.96 9.40
CA THR A 114 -2.94 -1.10 9.04
C THR A 114 -2.41 -1.49 7.67
N TYR A 115 -2.07 -0.50 6.84
CA TYR A 115 -1.71 -0.72 5.45
C TYR A 115 -0.24 -0.47 5.16
N ALA A 116 0.41 -1.44 4.51
CA ALA A 116 1.69 -1.25 3.86
C ALA A 116 1.49 -0.90 2.38
N TYR A 117 2.25 0.08 1.90
CA TYR A 117 2.17 0.58 0.53
C TYR A 117 3.57 0.64 -0.07
N MET A 118 3.68 0.27 -1.34
CA MET A 118 4.86 0.54 -2.16
C MET A 118 4.42 0.77 -3.60
N ALA A 119 4.82 1.89 -4.20
CA ALA A 119 4.66 2.10 -5.64
C ALA A 119 5.51 1.09 -6.42
N LEU A 120 4.93 0.51 -7.48
CA LEU A 120 5.57 -0.46 -8.34
C LEU A 120 5.80 0.15 -9.74
N PRO A 121 6.91 -0.21 -10.41
CA PRO A 121 7.17 0.22 -11.78
C PRO A 121 6.24 -0.47 -12.79
N THR A 122 5.67 -1.63 -12.44
CA THR A 122 4.78 -2.45 -13.28
C THR A 122 3.70 -3.10 -12.41
N ALA A 123 2.77 -3.83 -13.02
CA ALA A 123 1.78 -4.63 -12.29
C ALA A 123 2.38 -5.90 -11.65
N ASP A 124 3.64 -6.24 -11.94
CA ASP A 124 4.31 -7.39 -11.34
C ASP A 124 4.97 -6.97 -10.01
N ALA A 125 4.60 -7.63 -8.92
CA ALA A 125 5.14 -7.36 -7.59
C ALA A 125 6.45 -8.14 -7.36
N ASP A 126 7.53 -7.40 -7.07
CA ASP A 126 8.74 -7.97 -6.48
C ASP A 126 8.63 -7.93 -4.96
N CYS A 127 8.26 -9.06 -4.37
CA CYS A 127 7.98 -9.19 -2.94
C CYS A 127 9.21 -8.98 -2.06
N ALA A 128 10.39 -9.42 -2.51
CA ALA A 128 11.63 -9.20 -1.79
C ALA A 128 11.96 -7.70 -1.75
N THR A 129 11.85 -7.03 -2.90
CA THR A 129 12.05 -5.58 -2.99
C THR A 129 11.04 -4.82 -2.12
N ALA A 130 9.77 -5.25 -2.05
CA ALA A 130 8.77 -4.63 -1.20
C ALA A 130 9.07 -4.78 0.29
N VAL A 131 9.45 -5.98 0.73
CA VAL A 131 9.86 -6.23 2.11
C VAL A 131 11.08 -5.37 2.48
N GLU A 132 12.10 -5.30 1.63
CA GLU A 132 13.27 -4.45 1.87
C GLU A 132 12.92 -2.96 1.86
N HIS A 133 12.01 -2.52 0.98
CA HIS A 133 11.50 -1.15 0.96
C HIS A 133 10.84 -0.80 2.29
N TRP A 134 10.00 -1.66 2.85
CA TRP A 134 9.37 -1.39 4.15
C TRP A 134 10.36 -1.47 5.31
N LYS A 135 11.28 -2.45 5.31
CA LYS A 135 12.36 -2.54 6.32
C LYS A 135 13.24 -1.30 6.35
N ALA A 136 13.47 -0.63 5.22
CA ALA A 136 14.29 0.57 5.17
C ALA A 136 13.75 1.72 6.05
N ALA A 137 12.46 1.73 6.42
CA ALA A 137 11.94 2.69 7.39
C ALA A 137 12.45 2.47 8.82
N PHE A 138 13.09 1.33 9.12
CA PHE A 138 13.72 1.07 10.42
C PHE A 138 14.64 2.21 10.88
N SER A 139 15.43 2.80 9.97
CA SER A 139 16.34 3.89 10.31
C SER A 139 15.65 5.18 10.76
N ASN A 140 14.33 5.30 10.56
CA ASN A 140 13.54 6.42 11.06
C ASN A 140 13.15 6.27 12.54
N PHE A 141 13.35 5.08 13.13
CA PHE A 141 13.02 4.78 14.52
C PHE A 141 14.31 4.63 15.34
N THR A 142 14.57 5.58 16.24
CA THR A 142 15.73 5.53 17.17
C THR A 142 15.40 4.84 18.49
N THR A 143 14.11 4.71 18.80
CA THR A 143 13.55 4.03 19.96
C THR A 143 12.37 3.19 19.51
N THR A 144 11.75 2.46 20.43
CA THR A 144 10.46 1.79 20.20
C THR A 144 9.48 2.75 19.53
N PRO A 145 8.86 2.36 18.39
CA PRO A 145 7.91 3.20 17.67
C PRO A 145 6.82 3.74 18.60
N PRO A 146 6.55 5.06 18.60
CA PRO A 146 5.57 5.66 19.49
C PRO A 146 4.14 5.31 19.06
N SER A 147 3.15 5.66 19.88
CA SER A 147 1.74 5.58 19.45
C SER A 147 1.44 6.54 18.30
N LYS A 148 0.33 6.31 17.59
CA LYS A 148 -0.05 7.14 16.42
C LYS A 148 -0.24 8.61 16.80
N THR A 149 -0.82 8.88 17.97
CA THR A 149 -1.01 10.24 18.50
C THR A 149 0.32 10.92 18.83
N GLN A 150 1.27 10.20 19.43
CA GLN A 150 2.57 10.74 19.81
C GLN A 150 3.51 10.89 18.60
N GLY A 151 3.40 9.99 17.63
CA GLY A 151 4.24 9.93 16.43
C GLY A 151 3.61 10.54 15.18
N SER A 152 2.70 11.52 15.30
CA SER A 152 1.94 12.05 14.15
C SER A 152 2.82 12.51 12.97
N GLU A 153 3.92 13.22 13.26
CA GLU A 153 4.89 13.61 12.24
C GLU A 153 5.65 12.39 11.68
N LEU A 154 6.04 11.46 12.54
CA LEU A 154 6.75 10.24 12.14
C LEU A 154 5.89 9.39 11.19
N TYR A 155 4.60 9.23 11.50
CA TYR A 155 3.65 8.44 10.72
C TYR A 155 3.01 9.22 9.57
N SER A 156 3.34 10.50 9.36
CA SER A 156 3.03 11.18 8.09
C SER A 156 3.77 10.55 6.90
N LYS A 157 4.85 9.81 7.16
CA LYS A 157 5.56 9.02 6.16
C LYS A 157 4.91 7.66 6.03
N GLN A 158 4.27 7.38 4.90
CA GLN A 158 3.60 6.10 4.65
C GLN A 158 4.54 4.90 4.77
N GLN A 159 5.82 5.05 4.43
CA GLN A 159 6.82 3.99 4.62
C GLN A 159 6.95 3.57 6.10
N ASN A 160 6.82 4.50 7.05
CA ASN A 160 6.86 4.20 8.49
C ASN A 160 5.61 3.45 8.95
N ILE A 161 4.44 3.79 8.41
CA ILE A 161 3.20 3.01 8.64
C ILE A 161 3.33 1.62 8.03
N SER A 162 3.95 1.51 6.85
CA SER A 162 4.14 0.24 6.14
C SER A 162 5.06 -0.72 6.88
N PHE A 163 6.13 -0.19 7.49
CA PHE A 163 6.97 -0.94 8.42
C PHE A 163 6.16 -1.50 9.60
N VAL A 164 5.31 -0.67 10.21
CA VAL A 164 4.46 -1.08 11.34
C VAL A 164 3.46 -2.16 10.91
N ALA A 165 2.83 -2.01 9.74
CA ALA A 165 1.91 -3.00 9.19
C ALA A 165 2.60 -4.36 8.97
N MET A 166 3.76 -4.38 8.31
CA MET A 166 4.51 -5.62 8.04
C MET A 166 4.82 -6.39 9.33
N TYR A 167 5.20 -5.67 10.39
CA TYR A 167 5.51 -6.25 11.70
C TYR A 167 4.35 -6.30 12.69
N ASN A 168 3.10 -6.03 12.27
CA ASN A 168 1.93 -5.98 13.16
C ASN A 168 1.94 -7.15 14.18
N PRO A 169 2.06 -6.87 15.49
CA PRO A 169 2.39 -7.90 16.46
C PRO A 169 1.16 -8.63 17.00
N THR A 170 -0.04 -8.30 16.50
CA THR A 170 -1.27 -8.91 16.97
C THR A 170 -1.24 -10.42 16.71
N THR A 171 -1.49 -11.20 17.75
CA THR A 171 -1.59 -12.67 17.68
C THR A 171 -2.68 -13.06 16.70
N SER A 172 -2.41 -14.05 15.85
CA SER A 172 -3.35 -14.49 14.79
C SER A 172 -3.78 -13.38 13.82
N ALA A 173 -2.96 -12.35 13.61
CA ALA A 173 -3.22 -11.34 12.60
C ALA A 173 -3.30 -11.97 11.20
N THR A 174 -4.14 -11.39 10.35
CA THR A 174 -4.27 -11.75 8.95
C THR A 174 -3.68 -10.68 8.05
N ALA A 175 -3.16 -11.07 6.89
CA ALA A 175 -2.74 -10.12 5.87
C ALA A 175 -3.24 -10.49 4.48
N ASP A 176 -3.68 -9.48 3.73
CA ASP A 176 -4.01 -9.60 2.30
C ASP A 176 -3.24 -8.56 1.51
N CYS A 177 -2.49 -9.00 0.52
CA CYS A 177 -1.53 -8.20 -0.22
C CYS A 177 -1.85 -8.27 -1.70
N ARG A 178 -2.18 -7.14 -2.31
CA ARG A 178 -2.69 -7.08 -3.69
C ARG A 178 -1.97 -6.00 -4.46
N VAL A 179 -1.80 -6.25 -5.77
CA VAL A 179 -1.43 -5.19 -6.68
C VAL A 179 -2.66 -4.35 -7.00
N VAL A 180 -2.55 -3.04 -6.79
CA VAL A 180 -3.54 -2.04 -7.17
C VAL A 180 -3.04 -1.33 -8.43
N THR A 181 -3.89 -1.22 -9.42
CA THR A 181 -3.63 -0.45 -10.64
C THR A 181 -4.63 0.69 -10.75
N CYS A 182 -4.12 1.90 -10.90
CA CYS A 182 -4.92 3.10 -11.14
C CYS A 182 -4.63 3.63 -12.54
N ALA A 183 -5.67 3.87 -13.33
CA ALA A 183 -5.58 4.49 -14.66
C ALA A 183 -6.34 5.82 -14.68
N LYS A 184 -5.76 6.87 -15.27
CA LYS A 184 -6.39 8.16 -15.51
C LYS A 184 -6.62 8.33 -17.01
N ALA A 185 -7.89 8.48 -17.40
CA ALA A 185 -8.25 8.72 -18.79
C ALA A 185 -7.72 10.08 -19.29
N ALA A 186 -7.28 10.13 -20.54
CA ALA A 186 -6.89 11.37 -21.20
C ALA A 186 -8.12 12.29 -21.35
N THR A 187 -8.08 13.48 -20.76
CA THR A 187 -9.14 14.48 -20.96
C THR A 187 -8.87 15.25 -22.24
N SER A 188 -9.80 15.23 -23.21
CA SER A 188 -9.67 15.86 -24.53
C SER A 188 -9.34 17.38 -24.54
N ARG A 189 -9.35 18.06 -23.38
CA ARG A 189 -9.07 19.50 -23.21
C ARG A 189 -7.64 19.81 -22.75
N SER A 190 -6.87 18.81 -22.33
CA SER A 190 -5.46 18.93 -21.97
C SER A 190 -4.75 17.79 -22.69
N GLN A 191 -3.68 18.06 -23.43
CA GLN A 191 -2.87 17.01 -24.11
C GLN A 191 -2.10 16.14 -23.09
N THR A 192 -2.76 15.73 -22.00
CA THR A 192 -2.21 14.84 -20.99
C THR A 192 -2.53 13.43 -21.43
N GLU A 193 -1.50 12.68 -21.80
CA GLU A 193 -1.57 11.26 -22.11
C GLU A 193 -2.23 10.48 -20.97
N SER A 194 -2.81 9.32 -21.31
CA SER A 194 -3.31 8.37 -20.31
C SER A 194 -2.16 7.97 -19.38
N LYS A 195 -2.37 8.07 -18.07
CA LYS A 195 -1.39 7.68 -17.06
C LYS A 195 -1.88 6.44 -16.32
N THR A 196 -0.97 5.52 -16.06
CA THR A 196 -1.23 4.31 -15.28
C THR A 196 -0.16 4.19 -14.22
N GLY A 197 -0.57 3.95 -12.97
CA GLY A 197 0.34 3.67 -11.86
C GLY A 197 -0.05 2.40 -11.13
N HIS A 198 0.94 1.72 -10.56
CA HIS A 198 0.79 0.46 -9.86
C HIS A 198 1.34 0.57 -8.43
N ALA A 199 0.73 -0.12 -7.47
CA ALA A 199 1.28 -0.30 -6.13
C ALA A 199 1.03 -1.71 -5.60
N LEU A 200 1.93 -2.18 -4.76
CA LEU A 200 1.63 -3.24 -3.81
C LEU A 200 0.98 -2.60 -2.59
N LEU A 201 -0.23 -3.04 -2.27
CA LEU A 201 -0.96 -2.63 -1.07
C LEU A 201 -1.24 -3.87 -0.23
N CYS A 202 -0.79 -3.86 1.02
CA CYS A 202 -1.03 -4.93 1.98
C CYS A 202 -1.83 -4.39 3.15
N THR A 203 -2.95 -5.03 3.45
CA THR A 203 -3.72 -4.76 4.66
C THR A 203 -3.39 -5.80 5.72
N THR A 204 -3.22 -5.37 6.97
CA THR A 204 -3.02 -6.25 8.12
C THR A 204 -4.09 -5.98 9.16
N THR A 205 -4.75 -7.04 9.62
CA THR A 205 -5.89 -6.96 10.55
C THR A 205 -5.65 -7.89 11.73
N PRO A 206 -5.95 -7.48 12.97
CA PRO A 206 -6.47 -6.16 13.40
C PRO A 206 -5.52 -4.98 13.16
N ASP A 207 -6.00 -3.74 13.30
CA ASP A 207 -5.15 -2.54 13.18
C ASP A 207 -4.06 -2.55 14.25
N ALA A 208 -2.79 -2.48 13.84
CA ALA A 208 -1.62 -2.38 14.71
C ALA A 208 -1.65 -1.13 15.58
N PHE A 209 -2.34 -0.07 15.14
CA PHE A 209 -2.54 1.15 15.92
C PHE A 209 -3.83 1.13 16.75
N THR A 210 -4.42 -0.04 17.04
CA THR A 210 -5.54 -0.26 17.99
C THR A 210 -6.45 0.96 18.28
N ASP A 211 -6.08 1.81 19.24
CA ASP A 211 -6.80 3.04 19.66
C ASP A 211 -6.09 4.37 19.33
N GLY A 212 -4.94 4.30 18.65
CA GLY A 212 -4.07 5.42 18.28
C GLY A 212 -3.18 5.93 19.41
N THR A 213 -3.46 5.57 20.66
CA THR A 213 -2.76 6.02 21.86
C THR A 213 -1.78 4.99 22.41
N THR A 214 -1.98 3.72 22.07
CA THR A 214 -1.08 2.61 22.41
C THR A 214 0.04 2.49 21.37
N PRO A 215 1.32 2.37 21.79
CA PRO A 215 2.42 2.06 20.88
C PRO A 215 2.17 0.74 20.12
N PRO A 216 2.54 0.66 18.84
CA PRO A 216 2.27 -0.53 18.03
C PRO A 216 3.10 -1.74 18.47
N PHE A 217 4.17 -1.56 19.24
CA PHE A 217 5.05 -2.64 19.73
C PHE A 217 5.37 -2.47 21.21
N THR A 218 5.53 -3.58 21.92
CA THR A 218 6.21 -3.60 23.22
C THR A 218 7.73 -3.50 23.04
N GLU A 219 8.46 -3.15 24.10
CA GLU A 219 9.93 -3.14 24.10
C GLU A 219 10.53 -4.50 23.70
N ASP A 220 9.96 -5.60 24.21
CA ASP A 220 10.43 -6.96 23.88
C ASP A 220 10.22 -7.30 22.40
N GLN A 221 9.07 -6.91 21.84
CA GLN A 221 8.79 -7.11 20.40
C GLN A 221 9.73 -6.25 19.56
N TRP A 222 9.93 -4.99 19.94
CA TRP A 222 10.82 -4.07 19.24
C TRP A 222 12.27 -4.53 19.26
N SER A 223 12.74 -5.06 20.39
CA SER A 223 14.06 -5.64 20.55
C SER A 223 14.29 -6.81 19.57
N LYS A 224 13.31 -7.72 19.44
CA LYS A 224 13.40 -8.83 18.48
C LYS A 224 13.39 -8.37 17.03
N ILE A 225 12.53 -7.41 16.68
CA ILE A 225 12.51 -6.79 15.34
C ILE A 225 13.88 -6.17 15.02
N THR A 226 14.41 -5.36 15.94
CA THR A 226 15.74 -4.73 15.79
C THR A 226 16.86 -5.77 15.64
N ALA A 227 16.82 -6.84 16.42
CA ALA A 227 17.79 -7.94 16.33
C ALA A 227 17.75 -8.61 14.95
N SER A 228 16.55 -8.86 14.43
CA SER A 228 16.35 -9.46 13.10
C SER A 228 16.88 -8.60 11.96
N LEU A 229 16.81 -7.27 12.08
CA LEU A 229 17.21 -6.32 11.05
C LEU A 229 18.70 -5.99 11.08
N THR A 230 19.32 -6.01 12.26
CA THR A 230 20.75 -5.68 12.43
C THR A 230 21.67 -6.89 12.30
N GLY A 231 21.11 -8.09 12.08
CA GLY A 231 21.88 -9.33 12.09
C GLY A 231 22.44 -9.67 13.48
N SER A 232 21.96 -8.98 14.52
CA SER A 232 22.31 -9.27 15.90
C SER A 232 21.60 -10.55 16.27
N SER A 233 22.28 -11.69 16.06
CA SER A 233 21.88 -12.96 16.66
C SER A 233 21.62 -12.66 18.12
N SER A 234 20.37 -12.80 18.60
CA SER A 234 20.09 -12.69 20.03
C SER A 234 21.03 -13.67 20.70
N VAL A 235 22.08 -13.15 21.33
CA VAL A 235 22.95 -13.96 22.18
C VAL A 235 21.98 -14.49 23.21
N VAL A 236 21.64 -15.77 23.07
CA VAL A 236 21.01 -16.53 24.14
C VAL A 236 21.96 -16.33 25.31
N ALA A 237 21.59 -15.44 26.23
CA ALA A 237 22.41 -15.16 27.39
C ALA A 237 22.64 -16.52 28.05
N PRO A 238 23.89 -17.01 28.16
CA PRO A 238 24.14 -18.26 28.84
C PRO A 238 23.62 -18.05 30.25
N SER A 239 22.59 -18.79 30.63
CA SER A 239 22.13 -18.82 32.01
C SER A 239 23.35 -19.13 32.87
N LEU A 240 23.62 -18.25 33.84
CA LEU A 240 24.70 -18.34 34.82
C LEU A 240 25.04 -19.80 35.19
N LEU A 241 26.13 -20.33 34.63
CA LEU A 241 26.80 -21.47 35.23
C LEU A 241 27.89 -20.93 36.16
N VAL A 242 27.53 -21.02 37.43
CA VAL A 242 28.25 -20.66 38.66
C VAL A 242 29.72 -21.11 38.62
N PHE A 243 30.62 -20.19 38.93
CA PHE A 243 32.02 -20.48 39.23
C PHE A 243 32.13 -21.41 40.45
N ALA A 244 32.73 -22.58 40.27
CA ALA A 244 33.24 -23.38 41.38
C ALA A 244 34.78 -23.37 41.34
N ALA A 245 35.37 -22.43 42.09
CA ALA A 245 36.78 -22.49 42.43
C ALA A 245 36.99 -23.52 43.55
N ALA A 246 37.72 -24.59 43.25
CA ALA A 246 38.25 -25.50 44.27
C ALA A 246 39.77 -25.43 44.24
N ALA A 247 40.33 -24.57 45.09
CA ALA A 247 41.73 -24.61 45.47
C ALA A 247 41.83 -25.33 46.82
N PHE A 248 42.39 -26.55 46.81
CA PHE A 248 43.05 -27.14 47.97
C PHE A 248 44.24 -27.96 47.50
N GLY A 249 45.43 -27.40 47.68
CA GLY A 249 46.65 -28.18 47.78
C GLY A 249 46.76 -28.75 49.19
N LEU A 250 47.31 -29.95 49.30
CA LEU A 250 48.02 -30.42 50.48
C LEU A 250 48.98 -31.54 50.07
N ALA A 251 50.25 -31.28 50.33
CA ALA A 251 51.35 -32.23 50.25
C ALA A 251 51.17 -33.36 51.28
N ALA A 252 51.50 -34.60 50.89
CA ALA A 252 52.27 -35.59 51.66
C ALA A 252 52.07 -37.00 51.07
N LEU A 253 53.11 -37.52 50.41
CA LEU A 253 53.79 -38.80 50.68
C LEU A 253 54.88 -39.03 49.63
#